data_AF-A0A3C1BW62-F1
#
_entry.id   AF-A0A3C1BW62-F1
#
_cell.length_a   1.000
_cell.length_b   1.000
_cell.length_c   1.000
_cell.angle_alpha   90.00
_cell.angle_beta   90.00
_cell.angle_gamma   90.00
#
_symmetry.space_group_name_H-M   'P 1'
#
loop_
_entity.id
_entity.type
_entity.pdbx_description
1 polymer ?
#
loop_
_entity_poly.entity_id
_entity_poly.type
_entity_poly.pdbx_seq_one_letter_code
_entity_poly.pdbx_strand_id
1 'polypeptide(L)'
;LRLCLDVGHVNAYSKVPAKTWIAESGAYLSHLHIHNNDSSWDTHSALFEGTLPIRELLETAMEKVDVTATLELPDCLPSVKWLLEE
;
A
#
# COMPACT_ATOMS: atom_id res chain seq x y z
N LEU A 1 -0.70 -20.30 -6.33
CA LEU A 1 -0.18 -18.95 -6.63
C LEU A 1 -0.89 -17.96 -5.73
N ARG A 2 -0.21 -16.94 -5.21
CA ARG A 2 -0.77 -15.86 -4.38
C ARG A 2 -0.36 -14.50 -4.95
N LEU A 3 -1.11 -13.45 -4.63
CA LEU A 3 -0.87 -12.08 -5.06
C LEU A 3 -0.07 -11.31 -3.99
N CYS A 4 1.02 -10.70 -4.43
CA CYS A 4 1.68 -9.58 -3.78
C CYS A 4 1.28 -8.32 -4.54
N LEU A 5 0.55 -7.41 -3.90
CA LEU A 5 0.08 -6.18 -4.53
C LEU A 5 0.96 -5.01 -4.08
N ASP A 6 1.53 -4.32 -5.04
CA ASP A 6 2.17 -3.03 -4.79
C ASP A 6 1.12 -1.91 -4.97
N VAL A 7 0.81 -1.19 -3.89
CA VAL A 7 -0.21 -0.14 -3.95
C VAL A 7 0.27 1.13 -4.65
N GLY A 8 1.57 1.38 -4.66
CA GLY A 8 2.16 2.55 -5.30
C GLY A 8 2.27 2.36 -6.82
N HIS A 9 2.62 1.17 -7.29
CA HIS A 9 2.48 0.79 -8.71
C HIS A 9 1.05 1.00 -9.19
N VAL A 10 0.06 0.58 -8.39
CA VAL A 10 -1.35 0.78 -8.73
C VAL A 10 -1.66 2.27 -8.85
N ASN A 11 -1.21 3.11 -7.91
CA ASN A 11 -1.47 4.55 -7.95
C ASN A 11 -0.84 5.24 -9.17
N ALA A 12 0.36 4.83 -9.58
CA ALA A 12 1.06 5.42 -10.71
C ALA A 12 0.52 4.95 -12.09
N TYR A 13 0.04 3.71 -12.19
CA TYR A 13 -0.17 3.08 -13.51
C TYR A 13 -1.57 2.49 -13.74
N SER A 14 -2.38 2.33 -12.71
CA SER A 14 -3.72 1.74 -12.82
C SER A 14 -4.81 2.80 -12.92
N LYS A 15 -5.82 2.55 -13.77
CA LYS A 15 -7.08 3.31 -13.74
C LYS A 15 -8.03 2.84 -12.65
N VAL A 16 -7.77 1.67 -12.06
CA VAL A 16 -8.53 1.07 -10.96
C VAL A 16 -7.83 1.41 -9.64
N PRO A 17 -8.53 1.99 -8.65
CA PRO A 17 -7.92 2.36 -7.37
C PRO A 17 -7.36 1.18 -6.57
N ALA A 18 -6.33 1.43 -5.76
CA ALA A 18 -5.72 0.43 -4.87
C ALA A 18 -6.74 -0.24 -3.93
N LYS A 19 -7.70 0.52 -3.38
CA LYS A 19 -8.78 -0.03 -2.54
C LYS A 19 -9.60 -1.08 -3.28
N THR A 20 -9.91 -0.86 -4.55
CA THR A 20 -10.65 -1.82 -5.39
C THR A 20 -9.81 -3.06 -5.65
N TRP A 21 -8.53 -2.91 -5.98
CA TRP A 21 -7.62 -4.05 -6.11
C TRP A 21 -7.56 -4.88 -4.82
N ILE A 22 -7.42 -4.23 -3.66
CA ILE A 22 -7.39 -4.91 -2.36
C ILE A 22 -8.71 -5.66 -2.13
N ALA A 23 -9.86 -5.03 -2.35
CA ALA A 23 -11.17 -5.66 -2.14
C ALA A 23 -11.36 -6.89 -3.05
N GLU A 24 -11.22 -6.70 -4.36
CA GLU A 24 -11.54 -7.70 -5.39
C GLU A 24 -10.52 -8.85 -5.48
N SER A 25 -9.29 -8.65 -4.99
CA SER A 25 -8.28 -9.72 -4.94
C SER A 25 -8.68 -10.89 -4.02
N GLY A 26 -9.69 -10.70 -3.16
CA GLY A 26 -10.28 -11.76 -2.34
C GLY A 26 -9.23 -12.54 -1.55
N ALA A 27 -9.33 -13.87 -1.59
CA ALA A 27 -8.42 -14.80 -0.93
C ALA A 27 -7.05 -14.95 -1.63
N TYR A 28 -6.84 -14.35 -2.81
CA TYR A 28 -5.55 -14.42 -3.49
C TYR A 28 -4.56 -13.40 -2.91
N LEU A 29 -5.04 -12.29 -2.35
CA LEU A 29 -4.19 -11.29 -1.69
C LEU A 29 -3.47 -11.91 -0.50
N SER A 30 -2.16 -11.78 -0.45
CA SER A 30 -1.32 -12.36 0.62
C SER A 30 -0.27 -11.39 1.16
N HIS A 31 0.20 -10.46 0.32
CA HIS A 31 1.23 -9.51 0.71
C HIS A 31 0.99 -8.16 0.03
N LEU A 32 1.37 -7.09 0.71
CA LEU A 32 1.44 -5.74 0.17
C LEU A 32 2.88 -5.24 0.16
N HIS A 33 3.29 -4.58 -0.91
CA HIS A 33 4.33 -3.56 -0.84
C HIS A 33 3.66 -2.21 -0.65
N ILE A 34 4.15 -1.43 0.31
CA ILE A 34 3.59 -0.11 0.62
C ILE A 34 4.65 0.97 0.50
N HIS A 35 4.30 1.97 -0.29
CA HIS A 35 4.91 3.27 -0.39
C HIS A 35 3.85 4.22 -0.95
N ASN A 36 4.16 5.52 -1.00
CA ASN A 36 3.25 6.50 -1.59
C ASN A 36 3.87 7.14 -2.84
N ASN A 37 3.03 7.84 -3.60
CA ASN A 37 3.40 8.70 -4.72
C ASN A 37 2.21 9.61 -5.07
N ASP A 38 2.40 10.55 -5.99
CA ASP A 38 1.38 11.51 -6.43
C ASP A 38 0.62 11.08 -7.68
N SER A 39 0.68 9.80 -8.06
CA SER A 39 0.19 9.19 -9.30
C SER A 39 0.96 9.53 -10.59
N SER A 40 1.98 10.41 -10.53
CA SER A 40 2.77 10.75 -11.72
C SER A 40 3.85 9.72 -12.05
N TRP A 41 4.45 9.13 -11.03
CA TRP A 41 5.51 8.14 -11.14
C TRP A 41 5.58 7.26 -9.90
N ASP A 42 6.29 6.16 -10.03
CA ASP A 42 6.59 5.22 -8.96
C ASP A 42 7.78 5.69 -8.09
N THR A 43 7.52 6.66 -7.21
CA THR A 43 8.59 7.40 -6.52
C THR A 43 9.09 6.76 -5.23
N HIS A 44 8.41 5.73 -4.70
CA HIS A 44 8.69 5.17 -3.38
C HIS A 44 8.75 6.23 -2.26
N SER A 45 7.87 7.24 -2.33
CA SER A 45 7.79 8.31 -1.33
C SER A 45 7.29 7.79 0.02
N ALA A 46 7.62 8.52 1.09
CA ALA A 46 7.19 8.21 2.45
C ALA A 46 5.66 8.01 2.53
N LEU A 47 5.18 7.21 3.48
CA LEU A 47 3.77 6.82 3.53
C LEU A 47 2.79 8.00 3.66
N PHE A 48 3.25 9.10 4.27
CA PHE A 48 2.50 10.34 4.44
C PHE A 48 2.69 11.36 3.30
N GLU A 49 3.46 11.02 2.26
CA GLU A 49 3.78 11.93 1.15
C GLU A 49 3.29 11.37 -0.19
N GLY A 50 2.10 11.78 -0.58
CA GLY A 50 1.48 11.40 -1.85
C GLY A 50 -0.04 11.45 -1.77
N THR A 51 -0.71 10.71 -2.65
CA THR A 51 -2.18 10.73 -2.77
C THR A 51 -2.86 9.46 -2.25
N LEU A 52 -2.10 8.39 -1.96
CA LEU A 52 -2.69 7.17 -1.41
C LEU A 52 -3.09 7.35 0.06
N PRO A 53 -4.32 6.93 0.44
CA PRO A 53 -4.75 6.88 1.83
C PRO A 53 -4.18 5.62 2.52
N ILE A 54 -2.87 5.61 2.81
CA ILE A 54 -2.15 4.39 3.23
C ILE A 54 -2.78 3.71 4.46
N ARG A 55 -3.21 4.45 5.49
CA ARG A 55 -3.84 3.85 6.68
C ARG A 55 -5.11 3.07 6.33
N GLU A 56 -6.01 3.70 5.57
CA GLU A 56 -7.27 3.06 5.14
C GLU A 56 -7.01 1.80 4.29
N LEU A 57 -5.99 1.84 3.42
CA LEU A 57 -5.61 0.68 2.60
C LEU A 57 -5.08 -0.47 3.47
N LEU A 58 -4.24 -0.16 4.47
CA LEU A 58 -3.74 -1.15 5.42
C LEU A 58 -4.87 -1.74 6.27
N GLU A 59 -5.75 -0.91 6.83
CA GLU A 59 -6.92 -1.34 7.58
C GLU A 59 -7.78 -2.30 6.74
N THR A 60 -8.14 -1.88 5.52
CA THR A 60 -8.95 -2.71 4.59
C THR A 60 -8.26 -4.03 4.25
N ALA A 61 -6.94 -4.03 4.06
CA ALA A 61 -6.21 -5.25 3.72
C ALA A 61 -6.05 -6.19 4.92
N MET A 62 -5.81 -5.66 6.12
CA MET A 62 -5.57 -6.41 7.34
C MET A 62 -6.85 -6.94 8.00
N GLU A 63 -8.03 -6.50 7.58
CA GLU A 63 -9.29 -7.20 7.87
C GLU A 63 -9.29 -8.65 7.34
N LYS A 64 -8.46 -8.95 6.32
CA LYS A 64 -8.27 -10.29 5.78
C LYS A 64 -7.19 -11.03 6.57
N VAL A 65 -7.53 -12.23 7.05
CA VAL A 65 -6.60 -13.10 7.79
C VAL A 65 -5.35 -13.38 6.93
N ASP A 66 -4.17 -13.29 7.55
CA ASP A 66 -2.83 -13.60 6.98
C ASP A 66 -2.27 -12.66 5.90
N VAL A 67 -2.84 -11.46 5.69
CA VAL A 67 -2.20 -10.46 4.83
C VAL A 67 -1.07 -9.75 5.59
N THR A 68 0.11 -9.71 4.96
CA THR A 68 1.29 -9.00 5.50
C THR A 68 1.65 -7.81 4.61
N ALA A 69 2.46 -6.88 5.13
CA ALA A 69 2.92 -5.73 4.36
C ALA A 69 4.42 -5.45 4.59
N THR A 70 5.12 -4.98 3.55
CA THR A 70 6.51 -4.52 3.61
C THR A 70 6.57 -3.04 3.24
N LEU A 71 7.28 -2.24 4.05
CA LEU A 71 7.65 -0.88 3.70
C LEU A 71 8.68 -0.91 2.58
N GLU A 72 8.28 -0.56 1.35
CA GLU A 72 9.18 -0.50 0.20
C GLU A 72 9.64 0.94 -0.04
N LEU A 73 10.48 1.41 0.89
CA LEU A 73 10.92 2.79 0.98
C LEU A 73 12.45 2.86 1.07
N PRO A 74 13.09 3.91 0.51
CA PRO A 74 14.52 4.15 0.71
C PRO A 74 14.88 4.45 2.18
N ASP A 75 14.02 5.19 2.89
CA ASP A 75 14.12 5.43 4.34
C ASP A 75 12.79 5.11 5.03
N CYS A 76 12.81 4.10 5.90
CA CYS A 76 11.62 3.59 6.57
C CYS A 76 11.32 4.31 7.90
N LEU A 77 12.32 4.92 8.56
CA LEU A 77 12.15 5.39 9.94
C LEU A 77 11.06 6.47 10.09
N PRO A 78 10.96 7.48 9.21
CA PRO A 78 9.89 8.47 9.29
C PRO A 78 8.50 7.84 9.14
N SER A 79 8.35 6.92 8.18
CA SER A 79 7.09 6.22 7.92
C SER A 79 6.68 5.29 9.06
N VAL A 80 7.64 4.62 9.71
CA VAL A 80 7.38 3.82 10.91
C VAL A 80 6.89 4.70 12.06
N LYS A 81 7.56 5.84 12.32
CA LYS A 81 7.12 6.78 13.36
C LYS A 81 5.71 7.27 13.07
N TRP A 82 5.45 7.69 11.84
CA TRP A 82 4.13 8.11 11.41
C TRP A 82 3.08 7.01 11.64
N LEU A 83 3.32 5.76 11.24
CA LEU A 83 2.37 4.65 11.48
C LEU A 83 2.04 4.44 12.96
N LEU A 84 2.98 4.72 13.86
CA LEU A 84 2.81 4.56 15.31
C LEU A 84 2.12 5.75 15.99
N GLU A 85 1.90 6.86 15.27
CA GLU A 85 1.11 7.99 15.77
C GLU A 85 -0.39 7.63 15.74
N GLU A 86 -1.09 7.91 16.85
CA GLU A 86 -2.54 7.74 17.05
C GLU A 86 -3.37 8.83 16.33
#